data_AF-A0A7T3RDF3-F1
#
_entry.id   AF-A0A7T3RDF3-F1
#
_cell.length_a   1.000
_cell.length_b   1.000
_cell.length_c   1.000
_cell.angle_alpha   90.00
_cell.angle_beta   90.00
_cell.angle_gamma   90.00
#
_symmetry.space_group_name_H-M   'P 1'
#
loop_
_entity.id
_entity.type
_entity.pdbx_description
1 polymer ?
#
loop_
_entity_poly.entity_id
_entity_poly.type
_entity_poly.pdbx_seq_one_letter_code
_entity_poly.pdbx_strand_id
1 'polypeptide(L)'
;MRKLIYILCLSLVLSSCEFWKTTESVEFSISPASKNTGGWKILSSEVPGKPLYLAADDYDFELELQPNAFTAVLAYTDGSAFPLGAIYPCTTILNAQDGFAADVFYTLINLSSKENAAQVKEYLNYFNWQRLMTECRKYENPWNLDKNHLVQSIASGTFKLSDIRMLE
;
A
#
# COMPACT_ATOMS: atom_id res chain seq x y z
N MET A 1 31.00 -25.43 -42.55
CA MET A 1 30.42 -25.44 -41.20
C MET A 1 30.72 -24.14 -40.43
N ARG A 2 30.29 -22.97 -40.95
CA ARG A 2 30.51 -21.66 -40.28
C ARG A 2 29.23 -20.80 -40.15
N LYS A 3 28.12 -21.23 -40.76
CA LYS A 3 26.82 -20.52 -40.74
C LYS A 3 25.82 -21.06 -39.70
N LEU A 4 26.12 -22.18 -39.04
CA LEU A 4 25.23 -22.80 -38.04
C LEU A 4 25.47 -22.32 -36.60
N ILE A 5 26.58 -21.61 -36.33
CA ILE A 5 26.92 -21.15 -34.97
C ILE A 5 26.17 -19.85 -34.62
N TYR A 6 25.85 -19.00 -35.61
CA TYR A 6 25.19 -17.73 -35.37
C TYR A 6 23.70 -17.85 -34.99
N ILE A 7 23.04 -18.95 -35.36
CA ILE A 7 21.61 -19.17 -35.04
C ILE A 7 21.46 -19.69 -33.60
N LEU A 8 22.43 -20.47 -33.10
CA LEU A 8 22.42 -20.97 -31.71
C LEU A 8 22.75 -19.91 -30.67
N CYS A 9 23.56 -18.89 -31.01
CA CYS A 9 23.81 -17.78 -30.09
C CYS A 9 22.63 -16.80 -30.01
N LEU A 10 21.79 -16.70 -31.05
CA LEU A 10 20.63 -15.80 -31.03
C LEU A 10 19.44 -16.39 -30.27
N SER A 11 19.29 -17.73 -30.25
CA SER A 11 18.25 -18.41 -29.45
C SER A 11 18.59 -18.50 -27.97
N LEU A 12 19.88 -18.44 -27.59
CA LEU A 12 20.31 -18.41 -26.18
C LEU A 12 20.19 -17.01 -25.53
N VAL A 13 20.09 -15.94 -26.31
CA VAL A 13 19.86 -14.57 -25.80
C VAL A 13 18.37 -14.25 -25.64
N LEU A 14 17.47 -15.04 -26.24
CA LEU A 14 16.02 -14.82 -26.14
C LEU A 14 15.35 -15.60 -25.00
N SER A 15 16.06 -16.52 -24.34
CA SER A 15 15.56 -17.25 -23.15
C SER A 15 15.97 -16.66 -21.81
N SER A 16 16.67 -15.51 -21.80
CA SER A 16 16.98 -14.76 -20.59
C SER A 16 16.10 -13.52 -20.40
N CYS A 17 14.94 -13.47 -21.06
CA CYS A 17 13.81 -12.67 -20.59
C CYS A 17 13.08 -13.39 -19.44
N GLU A 18 13.83 -13.93 -18.47
CA GLU A 18 13.30 -13.98 -17.11
C GLU A 18 13.36 -12.54 -16.60
N PHE A 19 12.28 -11.83 -16.91
CA PHE A 19 11.90 -10.54 -16.36
C PHE A 19 12.28 -10.53 -14.88
N TRP A 20 13.31 -9.75 -14.53
CA TRP A 20 13.85 -9.66 -13.18
C TRP A 20 12.67 -9.59 -12.20
N LYS A 21 12.56 -10.57 -11.29
CA LYS A 21 11.68 -10.40 -10.14
C LYS A 21 12.22 -9.21 -9.36
N THR A 22 11.59 -8.06 -9.58
CA THR A 22 11.91 -6.74 -9.02
C THR A 22 11.09 -6.49 -7.76
N THR A 23 10.73 -7.57 -7.07
CA THR A 23 10.01 -7.53 -5.79
C THR A 23 10.87 -8.12 -4.69
N GLU A 24 10.68 -7.63 -3.48
CA GLU A 24 11.25 -8.16 -2.25
C GLU A 24 10.13 -8.71 -1.36
N SER A 25 10.38 -9.82 -0.67
CA SER A 25 9.47 -10.29 0.38
C SER A 25 9.65 -9.39 1.61
N VAL A 26 8.56 -8.77 2.03
CA VAL A 26 8.51 -7.89 3.20
C VAL A 26 7.55 -8.49 4.22
N GLU A 27 8.04 -8.67 5.44
CA GLU A 27 7.25 -9.14 6.58
C GLU A 27 6.46 -7.98 7.20
N PHE A 28 5.16 -8.22 7.40
CA PHE A 28 4.22 -7.34 8.07
C PHE A 28 3.65 -8.03 9.31
N SER A 29 3.29 -7.22 10.31
CA SER A 29 2.64 -7.68 11.52
C SER A 29 1.39 -6.86 11.83
N ILE A 30 0.36 -7.51 12.34
CA ILE A 30 -0.87 -6.90 12.85
C ILE A 30 -0.67 -6.63 14.34
N SER A 31 -0.93 -5.40 14.78
CA SER A 31 -0.72 -5.01 16.17
C SER A 31 -1.48 -5.93 17.15
N PRO A 32 -0.80 -6.57 18.13
CA PRO A 32 -1.42 -7.53 19.05
C PRO A 32 -2.49 -6.95 19.98
N ALA A 33 -2.55 -5.61 20.11
CA ALA A 33 -3.61 -4.93 20.84
C ALA A 33 -5.01 -5.13 20.20
N SER A 34 -5.03 -5.63 18.96
CA SER A 34 -6.23 -5.85 18.15
C SER A 34 -6.78 -7.25 18.40
N LYS A 35 -7.35 -7.51 19.59
CA LYS A 35 -8.03 -8.78 19.88
C LYS A 35 -9.14 -9.01 18.86
N ASN A 36 -9.11 -10.15 18.18
CA ASN A 36 -10.08 -10.48 17.16
C ASN A 36 -10.52 -11.95 17.26
N THR A 37 -11.77 -12.21 16.91
CA THR A 37 -12.38 -13.56 16.87
C THR A 37 -12.65 -14.03 15.43
N GLY A 38 -12.53 -13.15 14.44
CA GLY A 38 -12.67 -13.45 13.01
C GLY A 38 -11.33 -13.45 12.27
N GLY A 39 -11.30 -14.01 11.07
CA GLY A 39 -10.11 -13.97 10.22
C GLY A 39 -9.78 -12.55 9.75
N TRP A 40 -8.59 -12.39 9.14
CA TRP A 40 -8.17 -11.11 8.58
C TRP A 40 -8.32 -11.10 7.07
N LYS A 41 -8.77 -9.97 6.53
CA LYS A 41 -8.74 -9.66 5.11
C LYS A 41 -7.73 -8.54 4.86
N ILE A 42 -6.63 -8.89 4.23
CA ILE A 42 -5.54 -7.98 3.90
C ILE A 42 -5.73 -7.45 2.48
N LEU A 43 -5.65 -6.12 2.32
CA LEU A 43 -5.62 -5.43 1.04
C LEU A 43 -4.30 -4.69 0.90
N SER A 44 -3.72 -4.72 -0.32
CA SER A 44 -2.49 -3.98 -0.65
C SER A 44 -2.73 -3.12 -1.89
N SER A 45 -2.14 -1.91 -1.89
CA SER A 45 -2.14 -1.04 -3.08
C SER A 45 -1.23 -1.54 -4.21
N GLU A 46 -0.29 -2.46 -3.94
CA GLU A 46 0.58 -3.05 -4.97
C GLU A 46 -0.17 -4.07 -5.83
N VAL A 47 -1.12 -4.80 -5.23
CA VAL A 47 -1.98 -5.76 -5.93
C VAL A 47 -3.46 -5.42 -5.69
N PRO A 48 -3.98 -4.32 -6.25
CA PRO A 48 -5.36 -3.90 -6.04
C PRO A 48 -6.35 -5.00 -6.41
N GLY A 49 -7.34 -5.23 -5.54
CA GLY A 49 -8.44 -6.16 -5.81
C GLY A 49 -8.16 -7.65 -5.56
N LYS A 50 -6.96 -8.03 -5.11
CA LYS A 50 -6.67 -9.41 -4.68
C LYS A 50 -6.40 -9.46 -3.17
N PRO A 51 -7.42 -9.72 -2.34
CA PRO A 51 -7.24 -9.84 -0.90
C PRO A 51 -6.43 -11.09 -0.54
N LEU A 52 -5.58 -10.98 0.47
CA LEU A 52 -5.01 -12.10 1.21
C LEU A 52 -5.89 -12.35 2.45
N TYR A 53 -6.17 -13.62 2.76
CA TYR A 53 -6.96 -13.99 3.93
C TYR A 53 -6.09 -14.75 4.92
N LEU A 54 -6.15 -14.35 6.19
CA LEU A 54 -5.40 -14.97 7.29
C LEU A 54 -6.38 -15.50 8.36
N ALA A 55 -5.95 -16.49 9.15
CA ALA A 55 -6.73 -16.94 10.31
C ALA A 55 -6.74 -15.88 11.42
N ALA A 56 -7.62 -16.02 12.40
CA ALA A 56 -7.80 -15.01 13.46
C ALA A 56 -6.55 -14.85 14.36
N ASP A 57 -5.77 -15.92 14.48
CA ASP A 57 -4.54 -16.03 15.27
C ASP A 57 -3.26 -15.78 14.46
N ASP A 58 -3.38 -15.56 13.16
CA ASP A 58 -2.26 -15.18 12.29
C ASP A 58 -2.09 -13.66 12.31
N TYR A 59 -1.06 -13.19 13.01
CA TYR A 59 -0.72 -11.77 13.08
C TYR A 59 0.39 -11.36 12.12
N ASP A 60 1.18 -12.31 11.63
CA ASP A 60 2.33 -12.03 10.77
C ASP A 60 2.09 -12.60 9.36
N PHE A 61 2.52 -11.87 8.34
CA PHE A 61 2.37 -12.27 6.94
C PHE A 61 3.40 -11.59 6.04
N GLU A 62 3.66 -12.19 4.89
CA GLU A 62 4.61 -11.66 3.90
C GLU A 62 3.88 -11.13 2.66
N LEU A 63 4.40 -10.04 2.10
CA LEU A 63 3.99 -9.51 0.81
C LEU A 63 5.21 -9.31 -0.10
N GLU A 64 5.05 -9.65 -1.38
CA GLU A 64 6.01 -9.34 -2.43
C GLU A 64 5.79 -7.89 -2.91
N LEU A 65 6.70 -6.99 -2.56
CA LEU A 65 6.59 -5.54 -2.83
C LEU A 65 7.71 -5.02 -3.70
N GLN A 66 7.47 -3.95 -4.46
CA GLN A 66 8.52 -3.26 -5.19
C GLN A 66 9.44 -2.50 -4.21
N PRO A 67 10.77 -2.67 -4.30
CA PRO A 67 11.72 -1.90 -3.51
C PRO A 67 11.54 -0.40 -3.73
N ASN A 68 11.61 0.37 -2.66
CA ASN A 68 11.49 1.85 -2.66
C ASN A 68 10.16 2.42 -3.18
N ALA A 69 9.12 1.59 -3.37
CA ALA A 69 7.78 2.05 -3.70
C ALA A 69 6.90 2.09 -2.45
N PHE A 70 6.18 3.18 -2.25
CA PHE A 70 5.24 3.25 -1.15
C PHE A 70 4.05 2.32 -1.42
N THR A 71 3.68 1.55 -0.39
CA THR A 71 2.54 0.62 -0.46
C THR A 71 1.68 0.77 0.78
N ALA A 72 0.40 1.02 0.58
CA ALA A 72 -0.59 0.94 1.65
C ALA A 72 -1.05 -0.51 1.83
N VAL A 73 -1.02 -0.97 3.08
CA VAL A 73 -1.53 -2.28 3.48
C VAL A 73 -2.62 -2.06 4.52
N LEU A 74 -3.80 -2.64 4.28
CA LEU A 74 -4.98 -2.53 5.13
C LEU A 74 -5.39 -3.91 5.61
N ALA A 75 -5.64 -4.07 6.91
CA ALA A 75 -6.21 -5.28 7.50
C ALA A 75 -7.61 -4.99 8.02
N TYR A 76 -8.58 -5.70 7.45
CA TYR A 76 -9.96 -5.71 7.92
C TYR A 76 -10.21 -6.98 8.73
N THR A 77 -11.02 -6.84 9.77
CA THR A 77 -11.72 -7.98 10.39
C THR A 77 -13.20 -7.90 10.07
N ASP A 78 -13.88 -9.04 10.13
CA ASP A 78 -15.33 -9.12 9.99
C ASP A 78 -16.04 -8.16 10.95
N GLY A 79 -16.83 -7.25 10.39
CA GLY A 79 -17.61 -6.27 11.14
C GLY A 79 -16.90 -4.96 11.48
N SER A 80 -15.59 -4.82 11.20
CA SER A 80 -14.89 -3.54 11.39
C SER A 80 -15.17 -2.58 10.25
N ALA A 81 -15.69 -1.39 10.57
CA ALA A 81 -15.86 -0.30 9.62
C ALA A 81 -14.53 0.31 9.17
N PHE A 82 -13.51 0.23 10.01
CA PHE A 82 -12.21 0.87 9.81
C PHE A 82 -11.10 -0.17 9.85
N PRO A 83 -10.22 -0.22 8.83
CA PRO A 83 -9.08 -1.13 8.83
C PRO A 83 -7.99 -0.67 9.80
N LEU A 84 -7.20 -1.64 10.26
CA LEU A 84 -5.83 -1.36 10.68
C LEU A 84 -5.00 -1.10 9.42
N GLY A 85 -3.96 -0.29 9.51
CA GLY A 85 -3.14 -0.04 8.34
C GLY A 85 -1.69 0.28 8.61
N ALA A 86 -0.91 0.14 7.55
CA ALA A 86 0.49 0.48 7.47
C ALA A 86 0.78 1.08 6.09
N ILE A 87 1.80 1.92 6.03
CA ILE A 87 2.36 2.39 4.77
C ILE A 87 3.83 1.96 4.76
N TYR A 88 4.19 1.03 3.87
CA TYR A 88 5.59 0.69 3.61
C TYR A 88 6.24 1.81 2.78
N PRO A 89 7.51 2.19 3.02
CA PRO A 89 8.43 1.72 4.08
C PRO A 89 8.36 2.51 5.40
N CYS A 90 7.35 3.35 5.63
CA CYS A 90 7.21 4.08 6.91
C CYS A 90 7.06 3.15 8.13
N THR A 91 6.33 2.05 7.96
CA THR A 91 6.13 1.01 8.98
C THR A 91 5.65 -0.29 8.32
N THR A 92 5.94 -1.42 8.96
CA THR A 92 5.38 -2.74 8.62
C THR A 92 4.39 -3.25 9.68
N ILE A 93 4.13 -2.46 10.72
CA ILE A 93 3.18 -2.80 11.80
C ILE A 93 1.83 -2.15 11.51
N LEU A 94 0.83 -2.96 11.19
CA LEU A 94 -0.54 -2.53 10.95
C LEU A 94 -1.22 -2.19 12.28
N ASN A 95 -1.70 -0.96 12.41
CA ASN A 95 -2.37 -0.49 13.62
C ASN A 95 -3.51 0.49 13.31
N ALA A 96 -4.35 0.77 14.32
CA ALA A 96 -5.53 1.62 14.15
C ALA A 96 -5.18 3.09 13.88
N GLN A 97 -4.09 3.59 14.45
CA GLN A 97 -3.67 4.99 14.30
C GLN A 97 -3.16 5.30 12.89
N ASP A 98 -2.53 4.32 12.24
CA ASP A 98 -2.02 4.44 10.88
C ASP A 98 -3.04 4.02 9.81
N GLY A 99 -4.12 3.36 10.22
CA GLY A 99 -5.20 2.90 9.34
C GLY A 99 -5.79 4.00 8.47
N PHE A 100 -6.01 5.19 9.03
CA PHE A 100 -6.59 6.30 8.29
C PHE A 100 -5.68 6.80 7.15
N ALA A 101 -4.39 7.02 7.43
CA ALA A 101 -3.45 7.48 6.42
C ALA A 101 -3.22 6.42 5.33
N ALA A 102 -3.16 5.14 5.72
CA ALA A 102 -3.08 4.03 4.78
C ALA A 102 -4.34 3.96 3.89
N ASP A 103 -5.53 4.19 4.44
CA ASP A 103 -6.78 4.20 3.68
C ASP A 103 -6.88 5.39 2.71
N VAL A 104 -6.37 6.56 3.10
CA VAL A 104 -6.20 7.71 2.18
C VAL A 104 -5.32 7.32 0.99
N PHE A 105 -4.14 6.75 1.25
CA PHE A 105 -3.24 6.26 0.20
C PHE A 105 -3.93 5.25 -0.71
N TYR A 106 -4.53 4.22 -0.11
CA TYR A 106 -5.19 3.14 -0.83
C TYR A 106 -6.33 3.67 -1.71
N THR A 107 -7.10 4.64 -1.21
CA THR A 107 -8.14 5.33 -1.96
C THR A 107 -7.57 6.08 -3.16
N LEU A 108 -6.48 6.84 -2.98
CA LEU A 108 -5.84 7.59 -4.08
C LEU A 108 -5.37 6.68 -5.22
N ILE A 109 -4.79 5.52 -4.90
CA ILE A 109 -4.42 4.51 -5.91
C ILE A 109 -5.66 3.96 -6.63
N ASN A 110 -6.71 3.61 -5.89
CA ASN A 110 -7.92 3.02 -6.47
C ASN A 110 -8.78 4.00 -7.28
N LEU A 111 -8.65 5.31 -7.03
CA LEU A 111 -9.29 6.34 -7.84
C LEU A 111 -8.56 6.56 -9.18
N SER A 112 -7.33 6.07 -9.33
CA SER A 112 -6.61 6.19 -10.59
C SER A 112 -7.25 5.32 -11.68
N SER A 113 -7.37 5.88 -12.87
CA SER A 113 -7.71 5.13 -14.07
C SER A 113 -6.50 4.34 -14.55
N LYS A 114 -6.72 3.30 -15.36
CA LYS A 114 -5.61 2.55 -15.96
C LYS A 114 -4.63 3.43 -16.76
N GLU A 115 -5.13 4.51 -17.35
CA GLU A 115 -4.34 5.42 -18.20
C GLU A 115 -3.40 6.33 -17.39
N ASN A 116 -3.76 6.68 -16.16
CA ASN A 116 -2.96 7.55 -15.28
C ASN A 116 -2.40 6.84 -14.04
N ALA A 117 -2.65 5.55 -13.84
CA ALA A 117 -2.19 4.79 -12.67
C ALA A 117 -0.68 4.91 -12.42
N ALA A 118 0.14 4.84 -13.48
CA ALA A 118 1.59 5.00 -13.36
C ALA A 118 1.99 6.40 -12.84
N GLN A 119 1.38 7.45 -13.40
CA GLN A 119 1.61 8.83 -13.00
C GLN A 119 1.16 9.09 -11.56
N VAL A 120 0.00 8.56 -11.17
CA VAL A 120 -0.50 8.65 -9.79
C VAL A 120 0.44 7.92 -8.84
N LYS A 121 0.87 6.70 -9.17
CA LYS A 121 1.82 5.93 -8.34
C LYS A 121 3.14 6.69 -8.17
N GLU A 122 3.67 7.28 -9.24
CA GLU A 122 4.88 8.10 -9.20
C GLU A 122 4.69 9.34 -8.31
N TYR A 123 3.61 10.10 -8.49
CA TYR A 123 3.30 11.25 -7.64
C TYR A 123 3.22 10.87 -6.15
N LEU A 124 2.49 9.80 -5.84
CA LEU A 124 2.33 9.33 -4.46
C LEU A 124 3.66 8.81 -3.86
N ASN A 125 4.59 8.30 -4.67
CA ASN A 125 5.92 7.92 -4.18
C ASN A 125 6.75 9.11 -3.68
N TYR A 126 6.48 10.32 -4.16
CA TYR A 126 7.16 11.54 -3.69
C TYR A 126 6.41 12.25 -2.56
N PHE A 127 5.17 11.86 -2.27
CA PHE A 127 4.40 12.44 -1.18
C PHE A 127 5.00 12.04 0.18
N ASN A 128 5.04 12.99 1.12
CA ASN A 128 5.62 12.74 2.44
C ASN A 128 4.61 12.03 3.37
N TRP A 129 4.43 10.73 3.15
CA TRP A 129 3.54 9.88 3.93
C TRP A 129 3.90 9.83 5.41
N GLN A 130 5.20 9.77 5.72
CA GLN A 130 5.68 9.79 7.10
C GLN A 130 5.13 11.01 7.86
N ARG A 131 5.19 12.19 7.24
CA ARG A 131 4.67 13.42 7.84
C ARG A 131 3.16 13.38 8.00
N LEU A 132 2.41 12.92 6.98
CA LEU A 132 0.96 12.78 7.10
C LEU A 132 0.58 11.84 8.26
N MET A 133 1.22 10.67 8.34
CA MET A 133 1.00 9.72 9.43
C MET A 133 1.29 10.33 10.80
N THR A 134 2.41 11.06 10.94
CA THR A 134 2.72 11.77 12.18
C THR A 134 1.65 12.78 12.58
N GLU A 135 1.08 13.51 11.62
CA GLU A 135 0.02 14.48 11.89
C GLU A 135 -1.31 13.82 12.24
N CYS A 136 -1.70 12.75 11.54
CA CYS A 136 -2.90 11.97 11.84
C CYS A 136 -2.86 11.39 13.26
N ARG A 137 -1.70 10.89 13.70
CA ARG A 137 -1.50 10.33 15.06
C ARG A 137 -1.72 11.34 16.20
N LYS A 138 -1.78 12.65 15.92
CA LYS A 138 -2.08 13.67 16.94
C LYS A 138 -3.55 13.65 17.37
N TYR A 139 -4.41 13.03 16.58
CA TYR A 139 -5.83 12.89 16.87
C TYR A 139 -6.07 11.58 17.63
N GLU A 140 -6.88 11.63 18.68
CA GLU A 140 -7.24 10.43 19.47
C GLU A 140 -7.84 9.35 18.57
N ASN A 141 -8.74 9.77 17.67
CA ASN A 141 -9.31 8.93 16.62
C ASN A 141 -9.15 9.61 15.24
N PRO A 142 -8.17 9.18 14.42
CA PRO A 142 -7.95 9.74 13.09
C PRO A 142 -9.13 9.55 12.12
N TRP A 143 -10.04 8.62 12.39
CA TRP A 143 -11.21 8.37 11.54
C TRP A 143 -12.27 9.48 11.59
N ASN A 144 -12.13 10.43 12.51
CA ASN A 144 -12.95 11.63 12.55
C ASN A 144 -12.45 12.74 11.61
N LEU A 145 -11.32 12.53 10.91
CA LEU A 145 -10.79 13.47 9.93
C LEU A 145 -11.56 13.43 8.61
N ASP A 146 -11.62 14.56 7.92
CA ASP A 146 -12.25 14.72 6.61
C ASP A 146 -11.42 14.03 5.52
N LYS A 147 -11.61 12.71 5.39
CA LYS A 147 -10.93 11.88 4.38
C LYS A 147 -11.15 12.38 2.97
N ASN A 148 -12.35 12.83 2.65
CA ASN A 148 -12.70 13.26 1.29
C ASN A 148 -11.93 14.52 0.91
N HIS A 149 -11.85 15.51 1.79
CA HIS A 149 -11.05 16.71 1.56
C HIS A 149 -9.55 16.39 1.45
N LEU A 150 -9.03 15.47 2.28
CA LEU A 150 -7.64 15.04 2.18
C LEU A 150 -7.33 14.33 0.86
N VAL A 151 -8.16 13.38 0.44
CA VAL A 151 -8.01 12.69 -0.84
C VAL A 151 -8.07 13.70 -1.99
N GLN A 152 -9.02 14.62 -1.97
CA GLN A 152 -9.14 15.64 -3.03
C GLN A 152 -7.94 16.57 -3.08
N SER A 153 -7.49 17.11 -1.95
CA SER A 153 -6.36 18.05 -1.87
C SER A 153 -5.02 17.41 -2.23
N ILE A 154 -4.82 16.12 -1.89
CA ILE A 154 -3.64 15.37 -2.32
C ILE A 154 -3.72 15.08 -3.82
N ALA A 155 -4.87 14.60 -4.32
CA ALA A 155 -5.04 14.32 -5.74
C ALA A 155 -4.86 15.55 -6.65
N SER A 156 -5.23 16.75 -6.17
CA SER A 156 -5.01 18.01 -6.89
C SER A 156 -3.61 18.59 -6.71
N GLY A 157 -2.77 18.00 -5.87
CA GLY A 157 -1.44 18.52 -5.55
C GLY A 157 -1.44 19.81 -4.74
N THR A 158 -2.56 20.17 -4.10
CA THR A 158 -2.71 21.42 -3.33
C THR A 158 -2.65 21.21 -1.82
N PHE A 159 -2.43 19.98 -1.35
CA PHE A 159 -2.41 19.60 0.05
C PHE A 159 -1.46 20.47 0.90
N LYS A 160 -1.99 20.94 2.02
CA LYS A 160 -1.29 21.62 3.11
C LYS A 160 -1.68 20.98 4.43
N LEU A 161 -0.84 21.13 5.45
CA LEU A 161 -1.18 20.60 6.79
C LEU A 161 -2.50 21.17 7.36
N SER A 162 -2.89 22.38 6.96
CA SER A 162 -4.18 22.98 7.33
C SER A 162 -5.39 22.25 6.73
N ASP A 163 -5.18 21.39 5.73
CA ASP A 163 -6.24 20.53 5.17
C ASP A 163 -6.54 19.33 6.07
N ILE A 164 -5.69 19.04 7.06
CA ILE A 164 -5.97 18.03 8.09
C ILE A 164 -6.95 18.66 9.09
N ARG A 165 -8.23 18.35 8.92
CA ARG A 165 -9.33 18.85 9.74
C ARG A 165 -10.32 17.75 10.06
N MET A 166 -11.08 17.94 11.13
CA MET A 166 -12.17 17.06 11.52
C MET A 166 -13.35 17.20 10.53
N LEU A 167 -14.17 16.16 10.43
CA LEU A 167 -15.48 16.22 9.80
C LEU A 167 -16.33 17.27 10.52
N GLU A 168 -16.92 18.19 9.75
CA GLU A 168 -17.93 19.15 10.24
C GLU A 168 -19.29 18.48 10.45
#